data_AF-F3UC87-F1
#
_entry.id   AF-F3UC87-F1
#
_cell.length_a   1.000
_cell.length_b   1.000
_cell.length_c   1.000
_cell.angle_alpha   90.00
_cell.angle_beta   90.00
_cell.angle_gamma   90.00
#
_symmetry.space_group_name_H-M   'P 1'
#
loop_
_entity.id
_entity.type
_entity.pdbx_description
1 polymer ?
#
loop_
_entity_poly.entity_id
_entity_poly.type
_entity_poly.pdbx_seq_one_letter_code
_entity_poly.pdbx_strand_id
1 'polypeptide(L)'
;MKHLTWGEYWKIQVYDTSTDNLDRKEYDLLEAIREYDDSYVPFSSYTAFFSHDNEEYRTIELEKVGGGSGREVLFNLRTGKIEDVPKGANVGRDGRNSIFVNYTSLKNYYSESMANTNSSLYFPNSVIKQSSDWRLKDEYPKVYDLMTKQGGQLYLLTDKTDPKLMSDIYSLLIPKDKQLFDNLTVYGSITKDGQDHVVNSYEEFISVLKLEEQDSK
;
A
#
# COMPACT_ATOMS: atom_id res chain seq x y z
N MET A 1 -29.38 1.79 -18.57
CA MET A 1 -29.39 0.70 -17.57
C MET A 1 -30.24 1.11 -16.37
N LYS A 2 -31.39 0.47 -16.14
CA LYS A 2 -32.13 0.57 -14.87
C LYS A 2 -31.90 -0.75 -14.14
N HIS A 3 -31.56 -0.67 -12.86
CA HIS A 3 -31.29 -1.77 -11.92
C HIS A 3 -29.82 -2.25 -11.90
N LEU A 4 -28.94 -1.42 -11.34
CA LEU A 4 -27.82 -1.96 -10.57
C LEU A 4 -28.42 -2.64 -9.33
N THR A 5 -28.10 -3.92 -9.14
CA THR A 5 -28.50 -4.69 -7.96
C THR A 5 -27.73 -4.18 -6.74
N TRP A 6 -28.40 -4.15 -5.59
CA TRP A 6 -27.82 -3.91 -4.26
C TRP A 6 -26.40 -4.47 -4.12
N GLY A 7 -25.40 -3.61 -3.87
CA GLY A 7 -24.09 -4.08 -3.38
C GLY A 7 -22.83 -3.30 -3.79
N GLU A 8 -22.84 -2.53 -4.87
CA GLU A 8 -21.59 -1.95 -5.41
C GLU A 8 -21.53 -0.44 -5.20
N TYR A 9 -21.50 0.02 -3.95
CA TYR A 9 -21.19 1.41 -3.63
C TYR A 9 -19.67 1.58 -3.55
N TRP A 10 -19.06 2.08 -4.62
CA TRP A 10 -17.64 2.43 -4.65
C TRP A 10 -17.47 3.89 -4.21
N LYS A 11 -17.28 4.09 -2.91
CA LYS A 11 -16.95 5.41 -2.36
C LYS A 11 -15.45 5.55 -2.17
N ILE A 12 -14.89 6.66 -2.62
CA ILE A 12 -13.51 7.05 -2.29
C ILE A 12 -13.57 8.20 -1.29
N GLN A 13 -12.96 7.98 -0.12
CA GLN A 13 -12.77 9.03 0.88
C GLN A 13 -11.31 9.47 0.86
N VAL A 14 -11.08 10.75 0.56
CA VAL A 14 -9.75 11.35 0.54
C VAL A 14 -9.65 12.30 1.73
N TYR A 15 -8.56 12.20 2.50
CA TYR A 15 -8.29 13.04 3.66
C TYR A 15 -7.09 13.92 3.33
N ASP A 16 -7.24 15.24 3.46
CA ASP A 16 -6.12 16.17 3.38
C ASP A 16 -5.34 16.14 4.69
N THR A 17 -4.02 15.90 4.61
CA THR A 17 -3.11 15.81 5.75
C THR A 17 -2.16 16.99 5.85
N SER A 18 -2.31 18.01 4.99
CA SER A 18 -1.47 19.22 5.00
C SER A 18 -1.73 20.13 6.20
N THR A 19 -2.85 19.93 6.90
CA THR A 19 -3.22 20.65 8.12
C THR A 19 -3.43 19.68 9.28
N ASP A 20 -3.44 20.17 10.51
CA ASP A 20 -3.76 19.37 11.70
C ASP A 20 -5.21 18.82 11.70
N ASN A 21 -6.05 19.26 10.77
CA ASN A 21 -7.41 18.77 10.57
C ASN A 21 -7.47 17.81 9.38
N LEU A 22 -8.06 16.62 9.60
CA LEU A 22 -8.30 15.62 8.55
C LEU A 22 -9.57 15.97 7.76
N ASP A 23 -9.46 16.96 6.88
CA ASP A 23 -10.58 17.38 6.04
C ASP A 23 -10.94 16.29 5.02
N ARG A 24 -12.13 15.72 5.18
CA ARG A 24 -12.61 14.60 4.37
C ARG A 24 -13.38 15.07 3.15
N LYS A 25 -12.98 14.59 1.98
CA LYS A 25 -13.78 14.59 0.75
C LYS A 25 -14.26 13.18 0.45
N GLU A 26 -15.52 13.03 0.06
CA GLU A 26 -16.11 11.76 -0.36
C GLU A 26 -16.57 11.87 -1.81
N TYR A 27 -16.18 10.90 -2.63
CA TYR A 27 -16.51 10.83 -4.05
C TYR A 27 -17.27 9.53 -4.36
N ASP A 28 -18.23 9.61 -5.27
CA ASP A 28 -18.88 8.45 -5.88
C ASP A 28 -18.09 8.05 -7.14
N LEU A 29 -17.35 6.95 -7.05
CA LEU A 29 -16.51 6.48 -8.15
C LEU A 29 -17.33 6.05 -9.36
N LEU A 30 -18.53 5.50 -9.15
CA LEU A 30 -19.40 5.07 -10.25
C LEU A 30 -19.96 6.26 -11.01
N GLU A 31 -20.31 7.34 -10.30
CA GLU A 31 -20.72 8.60 -10.92
C GLU A 31 -19.57 9.17 -11.76
N ALA A 32 -18.37 9.27 -11.20
CA ALA A 32 -17.20 9.76 -11.91
C ALA A 32 -16.86 8.95 -13.18
N ILE A 33 -16.98 7.61 -13.12
CA ILE A 33 -16.77 6.74 -14.29
C ILE A 33 -17.85 6.96 -15.35
N ARG A 34 -19.13 7.11 -14.96
CA ARG A 34 -20.22 7.36 -15.92
C ARG A 34 -20.10 8.71 -16.61
N GLU A 35 -19.66 9.74 -15.89
CA GLU A 35 -19.41 11.06 -16.49
C GLU A 35 -18.27 11.00 -17.51
N TYR A 36 -17.30 10.12 -17.29
CA TYR A 36 -16.18 9.90 -18.18
C TYR A 36 -16.53 9.01 -19.38
N ASP A 37 -17.05 7.81 -19.16
CA ASP A 37 -17.51 6.85 -20.18
C ASP A 37 -18.44 5.79 -19.55
N ASP A 38 -19.74 5.87 -19.83
CA ASP A 38 -20.77 4.98 -19.26
C ASP A 38 -20.78 3.56 -19.83
N SER A 39 -19.91 3.27 -20.81
CA SER A 39 -19.70 1.92 -21.35
C SER A 39 -18.75 1.07 -20.51
N TYR A 40 -18.21 1.62 -19.41
CA TYR A 40 -17.30 0.94 -18.49
C TYR A 40 -17.84 0.84 -17.07
N VAL A 41 -17.29 -0.11 -16.32
CA VAL A 41 -17.48 -0.29 -14.87
C VAL A 41 -16.12 -0.46 -14.21
N PRO A 42 -15.96 -0.08 -12.92
CA PRO A 42 -14.72 -0.31 -12.21
C PRO A 42 -14.48 -1.81 -12.06
N PHE A 43 -13.24 -2.22 -12.29
CA PHE A 43 -12.76 -3.57 -12.05
C PHE A 43 -11.75 -3.58 -10.91
N SER A 44 -11.90 -4.56 -10.01
CA SER A 44 -11.06 -4.66 -8.82
C SER A 44 -9.71 -5.28 -9.17
N SER A 45 -8.71 -4.43 -9.36
CA SER A 45 -7.33 -4.86 -9.60
C SER A 45 -6.33 -3.75 -9.24
N TYR A 46 -5.10 -3.85 -9.75
CA TYR A 46 -3.93 -3.20 -9.20
C TYR A 46 -4.08 -1.67 -9.15
N THR A 47 -4.02 -1.08 -7.96
CA THR A 47 -4.10 0.39 -7.81
C THR A 47 -2.75 0.96 -7.40
N ALA A 48 -2.19 1.82 -8.25
CA ALA A 48 -1.02 2.61 -7.94
C ALA A 48 -1.45 4.05 -7.62
N PHE A 49 -0.64 4.74 -6.82
CA PHE A 49 -0.71 6.19 -6.69
C PHE A 49 0.30 6.80 -7.66
N PHE A 50 -0.12 7.84 -8.34
CA PHE A 50 0.63 8.48 -9.41
C PHE A 50 0.57 9.98 -9.20
N SER A 51 1.73 10.63 -9.16
CA SER A 51 1.82 12.08 -9.10
C SER A 51 2.30 12.61 -10.44
N HIS A 52 1.56 13.55 -11.02
CA HIS A 52 1.87 14.16 -12.30
C HIS A 52 1.36 15.59 -12.34
N ASP A 53 2.15 16.51 -12.89
CA ASP A 53 1.79 17.93 -13.01
C ASP A 53 1.27 18.57 -11.70
N ASN A 54 1.89 18.21 -10.57
CA ASN A 54 1.51 18.62 -9.19
C ASN A 54 0.11 18.17 -8.75
N GLU A 55 -0.46 17.17 -9.40
CA GLU A 55 -1.69 16.51 -9.00
C GLU A 55 -1.41 15.07 -8.56
N GLU A 56 -2.27 14.58 -7.67
CA GLU A 56 -2.20 13.22 -7.14
C GLU A 56 -3.38 12.41 -7.65
N TYR A 57 -3.07 11.23 -8.18
CA TYR A 57 -4.01 10.33 -8.80
C TYR A 57 -3.91 8.95 -8.18
N ARG A 58 -5.01 8.21 -8.28
CA ARG A 58 -5.04 6.76 -8.11
C ARG A 58 -5.39 6.10 -9.44
N THR A 59 -4.72 5.02 -9.81
CA THR A 59 -5.13 4.24 -10.98
C THR A 59 -6.42 3.46 -10.70
N ILE A 60 -7.29 3.40 -11.70
CA ILE A 60 -8.50 2.58 -11.69
C ILE A 60 -8.47 1.74 -12.95
N GLU A 61 -8.58 0.43 -12.80
CA GLU A 61 -8.81 -0.45 -13.94
C GLU A 61 -10.32 -0.50 -14.23
N LEU A 62 -10.66 -0.36 -15.51
CA LEU A 62 -12.03 -0.38 -16.00
C LEU A 62 -12.24 -1.60 -16.89
N GLU A 63 -13.41 -2.22 -16.77
CA GLU A 63 -13.88 -3.26 -17.68
C GLU A 63 -15.02 -2.75 -18.54
N LYS A 64 -15.04 -3.15 -19.81
CA LYS A 64 -16.09 -2.77 -20.75
C LYS A 64 -17.36 -3.58 -20.51
N VAL A 65 -18.48 -2.90 -20.33
CA VAL A 65 -19.79 -3.53 -20.16
C VAL A 65 -20.14 -4.36 -21.40
N GLY A 66 -20.54 -5.61 -21.19
CA GLY A 66 -20.86 -6.54 -22.28
C GLY A 66 -19.65 -7.23 -22.91
N GLY A 67 -18.45 -7.05 -22.34
CA GLY A 67 -17.21 -7.70 -22.78
C GLY A 67 -16.42 -6.84 -23.77
N GLY A 68 -15.09 -6.98 -23.71
CA GLY A 68 -14.15 -6.20 -24.51
C GLY A 68 -12.85 -5.95 -23.76
N SER A 69 -11.97 -5.15 -24.34
CA SER A 69 -10.73 -4.73 -23.69
C SER A 69 -11.03 -3.77 -22.54
N GLY A 70 -10.48 -4.05 -21.36
CA GLY A 70 -10.41 -3.09 -20.28
C GLY A 70 -9.42 -1.97 -20.55
N ARG A 71 -9.37 -0.99 -19.66
CA ARG A 71 -8.45 0.15 -19.73
C ARG A 71 -8.04 0.62 -18.34
N GLU A 72 -6.81 1.10 -18.19
CA GLU A 72 -6.36 1.81 -17.00
C GLU A 72 -6.63 3.32 -17.17
N VAL A 73 -7.17 3.96 -16.15
CA VAL A 73 -7.45 5.40 -16.07
C VAL A 73 -6.95 5.96 -14.74
N LEU A 74 -6.90 7.29 -14.63
CA LEU A 74 -6.49 8.01 -13.44
C LEU A 74 -7.69 8.65 -12.75
N PHE A 75 -7.86 8.41 -11.45
CA PHE A 75 -8.80 9.12 -10.59
C PHE A 75 -8.07 10.22 -9.83
N ASN A 76 -8.41 11.47 -10.11
CA ASN A 76 -7.81 12.65 -9.51
C ASN A 76 -8.30 12.84 -8.06
N LEU A 77 -7.40 12.72 -7.08
CA LEU A 77 -7.76 12.74 -5.65
C LEU A 77 -8.27 14.12 -5.19
N ARG A 78 -7.89 15.19 -5.90
CA ARG A 78 -8.28 16.56 -5.60
C ARG A 78 -9.65 16.92 -6.18
N THR A 79 -9.95 16.47 -7.39
CA THR A 79 -11.16 16.86 -8.14
C THR A 79 -12.25 15.80 -8.20
N GLY A 80 -11.91 14.54 -7.96
CA GLY A 80 -12.84 13.41 -8.06
C GLY A 80 -13.14 12.96 -9.50
N LYS A 81 -12.39 13.44 -10.49
CA LYS A 81 -12.62 13.14 -11.91
C LYS A 81 -11.77 11.98 -12.41
N ILE A 82 -12.26 11.31 -13.45
CA ILE A 82 -11.52 10.30 -14.21
C ILE A 82 -10.84 10.95 -15.42
N GLU A 83 -9.57 10.63 -15.63
CA GLU A 83 -8.72 11.16 -16.68
C GLU A 83 -7.96 10.02 -17.39
N ASP A 84 -7.62 10.22 -18.66
CA ASP A 84 -6.77 9.28 -19.40
C ASP A 84 -5.35 9.26 -18.85
N VAL A 85 -4.70 8.10 -18.88
CA VAL A 85 -3.26 8.00 -18.61
C VAL A 85 -2.50 8.81 -19.67
N PRO A 86 -1.70 9.83 -19.29
CA PRO A 86 -0.98 10.65 -20.26
C PRO A 86 -0.04 9.80 -21.12
N LYS A 87 0.05 10.13 -22.41
CA LYS A 87 0.87 9.35 -23.35
C LYS A 87 2.34 9.38 -22.94
N GLY A 88 2.91 8.20 -22.70
CA GLY A 88 4.30 8.05 -22.27
C GLY A 88 4.53 8.26 -20.77
N ALA A 89 3.46 8.51 -19.99
CA ALA A 89 3.55 8.44 -18.54
C ALA A 89 3.93 7.01 -18.13
N ASN A 90 4.97 6.90 -17.32
CA ASN A 90 5.28 5.65 -16.63
C ASN A 90 4.39 5.58 -15.38
N VAL A 91 3.16 5.12 -15.57
CA VAL A 91 2.31 4.70 -14.46
C VAL A 91 2.92 3.41 -13.93
N GLY A 92 3.92 3.57 -13.06
CA GLY A 92 4.61 2.45 -12.45
C GLY A 92 3.57 1.57 -11.75
N ARG A 93 3.65 0.26 -11.97
CA ARG A 93 3.08 -0.67 -10.99
C ARG A 93 3.79 -0.40 -9.67
N ASP A 94 3.11 -0.59 -8.55
CA ASP A 94 3.77 -0.45 -7.25
C ASP A 94 4.95 -1.43 -7.17
N GLY A 95 6.14 -0.89 -7.46
CA GLY A 95 7.40 -1.61 -7.51
C GLY A 95 8.04 -1.73 -6.14
N ARG A 96 7.35 -1.28 -5.07
CA ARG A 96 7.79 -1.46 -3.68
C ARG A 96 7.52 -2.91 -3.28
N ASN A 97 8.19 -3.80 -3.98
CA ASN A 97 8.33 -5.18 -3.58
C ASN A 97 8.99 -5.20 -2.21
N SER A 98 8.19 -5.49 -1.20
CA SER A 98 8.45 -6.51 -0.16
C SER A 98 9.76 -6.50 0.61
N ILE A 99 10.68 -5.53 0.43
CA ILE A 99 12.04 -5.68 0.96
C ILE A 99 11.97 -5.90 2.48
N PHE A 100 11.09 -5.21 3.19
CA PHE A 100 10.92 -5.48 4.61
C PHE A 100 10.06 -6.70 4.93
N VAL A 101 9.08 -7.09 4.11
CA VAL A 101 8.33 -8.34 4.36
C VAL A 101 9.22 -9.57 4.20
N ASN A 102 10.11 -9.56 3.20
CA ASN A 102 11.00 -10.67 2.86
C ASN A 102 12.34 -10.62 3.61
N TYR A 103 12.77 -9.44 4.03
CA TYR A 103 14.02 -9.20 4.78
C TYR A 103 13.74 -8.63 6.19
N THR A 104 12.69 -9.11 6.85
CA THR A 104 12.53 -9.01 8.31
C THR A 104 12.16 -10.36 8.87
N SER A 105 12.19 -10.48 10.20
CA SER A 105 11.81 -11.71 10.92
C SER A 105 10.29 -11.89 11.05
N LEU A 106 9.45 -11.04 10.42
CA LEU A 106 7.99 -11.13 10.49
C LEU A 106 7.45 -12.50 10.07
N LYS A 107 8.00 -13.10 9.01
CA LYS A 107 7.61 -14.42 8.52
C LYS A 107 7.83 -15.54 9.55
N ASN A 108 8.70 -15.32 10.54
CA ASN A 108 8.98 -16.28 11.60
C ASN A 108 7.97 -16.19 12.75
N TYR A 109 7.16 -15.13 12.79
CA TYR A 109 6.25 -14.86 13.90
C TYR A 109 4.80 -15.23 13.62
N TYR A 110 4.44 -15.46 12.36
CA TYR A 110 3.06 -15.71 11.94
C TYR A 110 2.96 -16.92 11.01
N SER A 111 1.82 -17.60 11.08
CA SER A 111 1.54 -18.81 10.29
C SER A 111 1.46 -18.58 8.78
N GLU A 112 1.23 -17.35 8.34
CA GLU A 112 1.16 -16.94 6.95
C GLU A 112 1.90 -15.61 6.78
N SER A 113 2.45 -15.40 5.59
CA SER A 113 3.10 -14.13 5.25
C SER A 113 2.06 -13.02 5.13
N MET A 114 2.31 -11.91 5.81
CA MET A 114 1.69 -10.64 5.45
C MET A 114 2.19 -10.22 4.07
N ALA A 115 1.35 -9.57 3.27
CA ALA A 115 1.75 -9.11 1.94
C ALA A 115 1.69 -7.59 1.89
N ASN A 116 2.66 -6.98 1.23
CA ASN A 116 2.50 -5.63 0.71
C ASN A 116 2.12 -5.76 -0.76
N THR A 117 0.87 -5.45 -1.08
CA THR A 117 0.37 -5.41 -2.45
C THR A 117 -0.17 -4.01 -2.70
N ASN A 118 0.28 -3.36 -3.77
CA ASN A 118 -0.30 -2.09 -4.21
C ASN A 118 -0.42 -1.06 -3.09
N SER A 119 0.67 -0.87 -2.36
CA SER A 119 0.79 0.08 -1.26
C SER A 119 0.08 -0.31 0.00
N SER A 120 -0.71 -1.37 -0.04
CA SER A 120 -1.51 -1.84 1.07
C SER A 120 -0.78 -2.94 1.84
N LEU A 121 -0.74 -2.80 3.16
CA LEU A 121 -0.46 -3.92 4.03
C LEU A 121 -1.71 -4.77 4.17
N TYR A 122 -1.64 -5.96 3.59
CA TYR A 122 -2.67 -6.98 3.68
C TYR A 122 -2.32 -7.98 4.79
N PHE A 123 -3.28 -8.20 5.68
CA PHE A 123 -3.18 -9.17 6.76
C PHE A 123 -4.15 -10.33 6.52
N PRO A 124 -3.66 -11.56 6.29
CA PRO A 124 -4.50 -12.73 6.29
C PRO A 124 -5.28 -12.87 7.61
N ASN A 125 -6.48 -13.44 7.54
CA ASN A 125 -7.31 -13.66 8.75
C ASN A 125 -6.60 -14.51 9.82
N SER A 126 -5.71 -15.41 9.42
CA SER A 126 -4.87 -16.19 10.34
C SER A 126 -3.87 -15.31 11.10
N VAL A 127 -3.27 -14.32 10.44
CA VAL A 127 -2.39 -13.32 11.07
C VAL A 127 -3.18 -12.42 12.01
N ILE A 128 -4.37 -11.95 11.60
CA ILE A 128 -5.24 -11.12 12.45
C ILE A 128 -5.60 -11.87 13.76
N LYS A 129 -5.87 -13.17 13.70
CA LYS A 129 -6.12 -13.99 14.90
C LYS A 129 -4.91 -14.09 15.85
N GLN A 130 -3.70 -13.90 15.34
CA GLN A 130 -2.45 -13.88 16.10
C GLN A 130 -2.04 -12.45 16.53
N SER A 131 -2.82 -11.42 16.20
CA SER A 131 -2.45 -10.01 16.40
C SER A 131 -2.68 -9.46 17.81
N SER A 132 -3.15 -10.30 18.74
CA SER A 132 -3.67 -9.82 20.04
C SER A 132 -2.61 -9.18 20.95
N ASP A 133 -1.34 -9.44 20.67
CA ASP A 133 -0.13 -9.00 21.36
C ASP A 133 0.70 -7.99 20.55
N TRP A 134 0.20 -7.52 19.41
CA TRP A 134 0.84 -6.45 18.64
C TRP A 134 0.96 -5.17 19.45
N ARG A 135 2.13 -4.52 19.38
CA ARG A 135 2.37 -3.17 19.90
C ARG A 135 1.32 -2.16 19.43
N LEU A 136 0.87 -2.30 18.18
CA LEU A 136 -0.18 -1.47 17.58
C LEU A 136 -1.45 -1.38 18.44
N LYS A 137 -1.83 -2.48 19.10
CA LYS A 137 -3.04 -2.52 19.93
C LYS A 137 -2.91 -1.63 21.17
N ASP A 138 -1.72 -1.61 21.78
CA ASP A 138 -1.44 -0.81 22.97
C ASP A 138 -1.21 0.66 22.60
N GLU A 139 -0.45 0.92 21.54
CA GLU A 139 -0.01 2.27 21.16
C GLU A 139 -1.07 3.02 20.34
N TYR A 140 -1.82 2.32 19.50
CA TYR A 140 -2.81 2.88 18.58
C TYR A 140 -4.10 2.03 18.50
N PRO A 141 -4.85 1.88 19.62
CA PRO A 141 -5.99 0.95 19.70
C PRO A 141 -7.09 1.22 18.67
N LYS A 142 -7.32 2.47 18.28
CA LYS A 142 -8.30 2.83 17.23
C LYS A 142 -7.88 2.31 15.86
N VAL A 143 -6.57 2.40 15.54
CA VAL A 143 -6.01 1.90 14.28
C VAL A 143 -6.05 0.37 14.26
N TYR A 144 -5.70 -0.27 15.38
CA TYR A 144 -5.82 -1.72 15.55
C TYR A 144 -7.24 -2.20 15.25
N ASP A 145 -8.27 -1.55 15.82
CA ASP A 145 -9.66 -1.92 15.60
C ASP A 145 -10.12 -1.75 14.15
N LEU A 146 -9.69 -0.67 13.47
CA LEU A 146 -9.97 -0.45 12.05
C LEU A 146 -9.38 -1.58 11.19
N MET A 147 -8.12 -1.94 11.43
CA MET A 147 -7.42 -2.94 10.60
C MET A 147 -7.87 -4.38 10.88
N THR A 148 -8.18 -4.71 12.14
CA THR A 148 -8.44 -6.10 12.54
C THR A 148 -9.92 -6.47 12.62
N LYS A 149 -10.80 -5.53 12.98
CA LYS A 149 -12.24 -5.81 13.18
C LYS A 149 -13.11 -5.34 12.01
N GLN A 150 -12.68 -4.29 11.33
CA GLN A 150 -13.48 -3.64 10.27
C GLN A 150 -12.98 -3.99 8.85
N GLY A 151 -11.96 -4.85 8.74
CA GLY A 151 -11.39 -5.24 7.45
C GLY A 151 -10.60 -4.12 6.76
N GLY A 152 -10.14 -3.12 7.51
CA GLY A 152 -9.35 -2.02 6.98
C GLY A 152 -7.98 -2.47 6.47
N GLN A 153 -7.45 -1.72 5.50
CA GLN A 153 -6.10 -1.90 4.95
C GLN A 153 -5.29 -0.62 5.19
N LEU A 154 -3.99 -0.76 5.47
CA LEU A 154 -3.09 0.38 5.63
C LEU A 154 -2.36 0.65 4.32
N TYR A 155 -2.60 1.82 3.73
CA TYR A 155 -1.94 2.28 2.51
C TYR A 155 -0.77 3.21 2.86
N LEU A 156 0.42 2.88 2.33
CA LEU A 156 1.61 3.72 2.46
C LEU A 156 1.73 4.61 1.21
N LEU A 157 1.37 5.88 1.36
CA LEU A 157 1.35 6.88 0.29
C LEU A 157 2.72 7.57 0.17
N THR A 158 3.73 6.84 -0.30
CA THR A 158 5.08 7.37 -0.54
C THR A 158 5.60 6.86 -1.87
N ASP A 159 6.17 7.75 -2.69
CA ASP A 159 6.81 7.45 -3.97
C ASP A 159 8.20 6.81 -3.78
N LYS A 160 8.80 6.99 -2.59
CA LYS A 160 10.12 6.48 -2.22
C LYS A 160 10.04 5.43 -1.13
N THR A 161 10.97 4.48 -1.18
CA THR A 161 11.21 3.56 -0.06
C THR A 161 11.91 4.33 1.06
N ASP A 162 11.24 4.48 2.21
CA ASP A 162 11.86 4.94 3.46
C ASP A 162 12.05 3.73 4.39
N PRO A 163 13.28 3.20 4.51
CA PRO A 163 13.61 2.08 5.38
C PRO A 163 13.20 2.28 6.84
N LYS A 164 13.33 3.51 7.36
CA LYS A 164 13.10 3.81 8.76
C LYS A 164 11.61 3.84 9.05
N LEU A 165 10.85 4.59 8.24
CA LEU A 165 9.39 4.66 8.36
C LEU A 165 8.76 3.27 8.26
N MET A 166 9.19 2.47 7.28
CA MET A 166 8.72 1.10 7.11
C MET A 166 9.05 0.24 8.34
N SER A 167 10.30 0.27 8.81
CA SER A 167 10.74 -0.44 10.02
C SER A 167 9.89 -0.09 11.24
N ASP A 168 9.59 1.19 11.42
CA ASP A 168 8.79 1.67 12.55
C ASP A 168 7.34 1.15 12.45
N ILE A 169 6.75 1.18 11.26
CA ILE A 169 5.40 0.62 11.02
C ILE A 169 5.36 -0.88 11.28
N TYR A 170 6.31 -1.65 10.72
CA TYR A 170 6.35 -3.10 10.90
C TYR A 170 6.65 -3.52 12.34
N SER A 171 7.39 -2.69 13.09
CA SER A 171 7.63 -2.93 14.52
C SER A 171 6.35 -2.85 15.35
N LEU A 172 5.34 -2.08 14.90
CA LEU A 172 4.02 -2.07 15.54
C LEU A 172 3.27 -3.40 15.37
N LEU A 173 3.63 -4.19 14.37
CA LEU A 173 2.99 -5.46 14.01
C LEU A 173 3.67 -6.68 14.66
N ILE A 174 4.45 -6.48 15.72
CA ILE A 174 5.04 -7.54 16.53
C ILE A 174 4.90 -7.25 18.03
N PRO A 175 5.02 -8.28 18.89
CA PRO A 175 5.09 -8.11 20.34
C PRO A 175 6.26 -7.25 20.83
N LYS A 176 6.14 -6.71 22.05
CA LYS A 176 7.17 -5.86 22.69
C LYS A 176 8.49 -6.59 22.96
N ASP A 177 8.43 -7.90 23.18
CA ASP A 177 9.56 -8.77 23.46
C ASP A 177 10.22 -9.36 22.21
N LYS A 178 9.65 -9.13 21.01
CA LYS A 178 10.24 -9.55 19.72
C LYS A 178 10.94 -8.39 19.02
N GLN A 179 11.84 -8.70 18.10
CA GLN A 179 12.55 -7.71 17.30
C GLN A 179 12.37 -7.95 15.81
N LEU A 180 12.26 -6.87 15.05
CA LEU A 180 12.00 -6.96 13.61
C LEU A 180 13.19 -7.57 12.84
N PHE A 181 14.40 -7.34 13.35
CA PHE A 181 15.67 -7.80 12.78
C PHE A 181 16.37 -8.74 13.76
N ASP A 182 15.71 -9.83 14.17
CA ASP A 182 16.30 -10.82 15.09
C ASP A 182 16.87 -12.01 14.31
N ASN A 183 18.19 -12.24 14.41
CA ASN A 183 18.92 -13.30 13.72
C ASN A 183 18.53 -13.41 12.23
N LEU A 184 18.44 -12.26 11.56
CA LEU A 184 17.97 -12.16 10.19
C LEU A 184 19.13 -12.37 9.21
N THR A 185 19.00 -13.33 8.30
CA THR A 185 19.93 -13.48 7.17
C THR A 185 19.60 -12.47 6.06
N VAL A 186 20.56 -11.59 5.75
CA VAL A 186 20.55 -10.67 4.63
C VAL A 186 21.45 -11.26 3.54
N TYR A 187 20.85 -11.64 2.41
CA TYR A 187 21.58 -12.34 1.34
C TYR A 187 22.43 -11.38 0.48
N GLY A 188 23.56 -11.89 -0.02
CA GLY A 188 24.54 -11.16 -0.84
C GLY A 188 23.98 -10.43 -2.07
N SER A 189 22.82 -10.87 -2.57
CA SER A 189 22.12 -10.20 -3.68
C SER A 189 21.74 -8.73 -3.40
N ILE A 190 21.64 -8.33 -2.13
CA ILE A 190 21.20 -6.99 -1.71
C ILE A 190 22.20 -6.28 -0.78
N THR A 191 23.38 -6.85 -0.56
CA THR A 191 24.40 -6.28 0.34
C THR A 191 25.47 -5.53 -0.44
N LYS A 192 26.17 -4.60 0.22
CA LYS A 192 27.20 -3.75 -0.39
C LYS A 192 28.42 -4.55 -0.86
N ASP A 193 28.74 -5.63 -0.16
CA ASP A 193 29.92 -6.48 -0.39
C ASP A 193 29.62 -7.79 -1.14
N GLY A 194 28.35 -8.03 -1.47
CA GLY A 194 27.90 -9.24 -2.15
C GLY A 194 27.94 -10.51 -1.28
N GLN A 195 28.17 -10.38 0.03
CA GLN A 195 28.21 -11.50 0.98
C GLN A 195 26.92 -11.59 1.80
N ASP A 196 26.63 -12.78 2.33
CA ASP A 196 25.54 -12.98 3.29
C ASP A 196 25.94 -12.44 4.67
N HIS A 197 25.01 -11.75 5.34
CA HIS A 197 25.19 -11.24 6.70
C HIS A 197 24.07 -11.72 7.61
N VAL A 198 24.36 -11.90 8.89
CA VAL A 198 23.33 -12.09 9.93
C VAL A 198 23.27 -10.82 10.76
N VAL A 199 22.08 -10.23 10.86
CA VAL A 199 21.85 -8.96 11.57
C VAL A 199 20.85 -9.14 12.71
N ASN A 200 21.04 -8.35 13.76
CA ASN A 200 20.28 -8.38 15.01
C ASN A 200 19.66 -7.02 15.37
N SER A 201 19.78 -6.03 14.47
CA SER A 201 19.22 -4.69 14.67
C SER A 201 18.94 -3.99 13.33
N TYR A 202 18.17 -2.91 13.40
CA TYR A 202 17.94 -2.03 12.25
C TYR A 202 19.26 -1.39 11.79
N GLU A 203 20.11 -0.97 12.74
CA GLU A 203 21.41 -0.36 12.46
C GLU A 203 22.33 -1.32 11.71
N GLU A 204 22.40 -2.58 12.15
CA GLU A 204 23.17 -3.62 11.46
C GLU A 204 22.60 -3.89 10.05
N PHE A 205 21.26 -4.00 9.93
CA PHE A 205 20.58 -4.20 8.66
C PHE A 205 20.91 -3.08 7.63
N ILE A 206 20.78 -1.81 8.01
CA ILE A 206 21.10 -0.68 7.13
C ILE A 206 22.59 -0.62 6.81
N SER A 207 23.46 -1.02 7.74
CA SER A 207 24.91 -0.98 7.53
C SER A 207 25.36 -1.88 6.36
N VAL A 208 24.67 -3.01 6.15
CA VAL A 208 25.02 -4.01 5.12
C VAL A 208 24.28 -3.81 3.79
N LEU A 209 23.14 -3.12 3.78
CA LEU A 209 22.29 -2.97 2.59
C LEU A 209 22.92 -2.10 1.49
N LYS A 210 22.86 -2.60 0.25
CA LYS A 210 23.11 -1.78 -0.95
C LYS A 210 21.93 -0.83 -1.16
N LEU A 211 21.97 0.33 -0.53
CA LEU A 211 21.06 1.42 -0.83
C LEU A 211 21.41 1.92 -2.23
N GLU A 212 20.44 1.95 -3.15
CA GLU A 212 20.61 2.70 -4.39
C GLU A 212 20.94 4.14 -4.00
N GLU A 213 22.04 4.69 -4.55
CA GLU A 213 22.27 6.12 -4.44
C GLU A 213 21.01 6.81 -4.96
N GLN A 214 20.42 7.70 -4.14
CA GLN A 214 19.41 8.62 -4.65
C GLN A 214 20.08 9.38 -5.78
N ASP A 215 19.77 9.01 -7.02
CA ASP A 215 20.20 9.74 -8.20
C ASP A 215 19.73 11.19 -8.00
N SER A 216 20.67 12.03 -7.59
CA SER A 216 20.56 13.47 -7.65
C SER A 216 20.59 13.82 -9.13
N LYS A 217 19.42 13.96 -9.74
CA LYS A 217 19.22 14.63 -11.01
C LYS A 217 18.08 15.62 -10.92
#